data_AF-A0A8H3W9N4-F1
#
_entry.id   AF-A0A8H3W9N4-F1
#
_cell.length_a   1.000
_cell.length_b   1.000
_cell.length_c   1.000
_cell.angle_alpha   90.00
_cell.angle_beta   90.00
_cell.angle_gamma   90.00
#
_symmetry.space_group_name_H-M   'P 1'
#
loop_
_entity.id
_entity.type
_entity.pdbx_description
1 polymer ?
#
loop_
_entity_poly.entity_id
_entity_poly.type
_entity_poly.pdbx_seq_one_letter_code
_entity_poly.pdbx_strand_id
1 'polypeptide(L)'
;MPVSPEALTLTLAGFMSGYYFSGAFVFVPAVQKAPSPLVAQQWKRAWDVGRYVGKIIVTGTAASFAYLAYLEPKKTGNLRFQLFVAAAGIVGTIVPYTIFVSYPFNEAINGQLGATRGEKMDLKKLVADWGRTDWKRSLLAFVGTVVGVCGTLA
;
A
#
# COMPACT_ATOMS: atom_id res chain seq x y z
N MET A 1 -29.51 -8.54 9.36
CA MET A 1 -28.87 -9.44 8.37
C MET A 1 -27.38 -9.47 8.67
N PRO A 2 -26.72 -10.65 8.71
CA PRO A 2 -25.26 -10.69 8.79
C PRO A 2 -24.65 -10.06 7.52
N VAL A 3 -23.54 -9.33 7.67
CA VAL A 3 -22.81 -8.71 6.55
C VAL A 3 -22.15 -9.82 5.72
N SER A 4 -22.26 -9.75 4.39
CA SER A 4 -21.65 -10.78 3.52
C SER A 4 -20.12 -10.70 3.51
N PRO A 5 -19.41 -11.82 3.30
CA PRO A 5 -17.95 -11.82 3.17
C PRO A 5 -17.44 -10.90 2.05
N GLU A 6 -18.16 -10.78 0.93
CA GLU A 6 -17.81 -9.87 -0.16
C GLU A 6 -17.92 -8.42 0.30
N ALA A 7 -19.01 -8.03 0.97
CA ALA A 7 -19.20 -6.66 1.45
C ALA A 7 -18.09 -6.25 2.44
N LEU A 8 -17.69 -7.16 3.34
CA LEU A 8 -16.58 -6.92 4.26
C LEU A 8 -15.24 -6.76 3.51
N THR A 9 -14.98 -7.65 2.54
CA THR A 9 -13.75 -7.63 1.74
C THR A 9 -13.63 -6.36 0.90
N LEU A 10 -14.72 -5.93 0.26
CA LEU A 10 -14.75 -4.70 -0.54
C LEU A 10 -14.61 -3.45 0.33
N THR A 11 -15.18 -3.45 1.54
CA THR A 11 -14.99 -2.36 2.50
C THR A 11 -13.51 -2.23 2.89
N LEU A 12 -12.85 -3.35 3.17
CA LEU A 12 -11.43 -3.37 3.52
C LEU A 12 -10.55 -2.94 2.33
N ALA A 13 -10.85 -3.42 1.12
CA ALA A 13 -10.13 -3.05 -0.10
C ALA A 13 -10.32 -1.56 -0.47
N GLY A 14 -11.53 -1.02 -0.30
CA GLY A 14 -11.81 0.40 -0.46
C GLY A 14 -11.06 1.26 0.54
N PHE A 15 -11.05 0.87 1.82
CA PHE A 15 -10.27 1.54 2.85
C PHE A 15 -8.76 1.53 2.54
N MET A 16 -8.23 0.38 2.12
CA MET A 16 -6.83 0.24 1.69
C MET A 16 -6.49 1.19 0.53
N SER A 17 -7.32 1.21 -0.52
CA SER A 17 -7.12 2.09 -1.67
C SER A 17 -7.13 3.57 -1.27
N GLY A 18 -8.09 3.98 -0.43
CA GLY A 18 -8.16 5.33 0.10
C GLY A 18 -6.94 5.70 0.96
N TYR A 19 -6.47 4.78 1.80
CA TYR A 19 -5.27 4.96 2.62
C TYR A 19 -4.02 5.22 1.76
N TYR A 20 -3.76 4.37 0.76
CA TYR A 20 -2.62 4.54 -0.15
C TYR A 20 -2.75 5.77 -1.07
N PHE A 21 -3.97 6.09 -1.51
CA PHE A 21 -4.22 7.29 -2.30
C PHE A 21 -3.90 8.55 -1.47
N SER A 22 -4.37 8.61 -0.23
CA SER A 22 -4.12 9.73 0.68
C SER A 22 -2.62 9.91 0.95
N GLY A 23 -1.88 8.80 1.16
CA GLY A 23 -0.42 8.83 1.30
C GLY A 23 0.27 9.51 0.12
N ALA A 24 0.00 9.03 -1.09
CA ALA A 24 0.70 9.47 -2.30
C ALA A 24 0.30 10.90 -2.75
N PHE A 25 -0.98 11.26 -2.67
CA PHE A 25 -1.50 12.50 -3.27
C PHE A 25 -1.81 13.62 -2.29
N VAL A 26 -2.07 13.29 -1.03
CA VAL A 26 -2.40 14.29 -0.02
C VAL A 26 -1.19 14.54 0.87
N PHE A 27 -0.67 13.48 1.49
CA PHE A 27 0.41 13.59 2.47
C PHE A 27 1.74 13.99 1.83
N VAL A 28 2.21 13.28 0.79
CA VAL A 28 3.53 13.56 0.19
C VAL A 28 3.62 15.01 -0.35
N PRO A 29 2.67 15.54 -1.13
CA PRO A 29 2.76 16.92 -1.59
C PRO A 29 2.66 17.95 -0.45
N ALA A 30 1.89 17.65 0.59
CA ALA A 30 1.76 18.54 1.75
C ALA A 30 3.06 18.60 2.57
N VAL A 31 3.67 17.45 2.89
CA VAL A 31 4.89 17.39 3.70
C VAL A 31 6.06 18.08 2.99
N GLN A 32 6.11 18.01 1.66
CA GLN A 32 7.14 18.64 0.83
C GLN A 32 7.18 20.18 0.91
N LYS A 33 6.18 20.83 1.50
CA LYS A 33 6.21 22.29 1.72
C LYS A 33 7.10 22.70 2.90
N ALA A 34 7.43 21.76 3.79
CA ALA A 34 8.27 22.02 4.95
C ALA A 34 9.77 22.21 4.61
N PRO A 35 10.56 22.78 5.52
CA PRO A 35 12.03 22.75 5.44
C PRO A 35 12.59 21.33 5.47
N SER A 36 13.69 21.07 4.76
CA SER A 36 14.24 19.72 4.50
C SER A 36 14.34 18.80 5.75
N PRO A 37 14.85 19.26 6.92
CA PRO A 37 14.88 18.40 8.12
C PRO A 37 13.49 18.02 8.64
N LEU A 38 12.54 18.95 8.57
CA LEU A 38 11.18 18.73 9.06
C LEU A 38 10.41 17.80 8.12
N VAL A 39 10.65 17.88 6.80
CA VAL A 39 10.09 16.95 5.81
C VAL A 39 10.42 15.50 6.18
N ALA A 40 11.71 15.23 6.45
CA ALA A 40 12.17 13.89 6.81
C ALA A 40 11.59 13.39 8.13
N GLN A 41 11.51 14.25 9.16
CA GLN A 41 10.93 13.89 10.45
C GLN A 41 9.43 13.56 10.35
N GLN A 42 8.67 14.40 9.63
CA GLN A 42 7.23 14.18 9.41
C GLN A 42 6.97 12.92 8.59
N TRP A 43 7.73 12.73 7.51
CA TRP A 43 7.68 11.51 6.71
C TRP A 43 8.03 10.27 7.54
N LYS A 44 9.10 10.32 8.34
CA LYS A 44 9.55 9.20 9.17
C LYS A 44 8.48 8.80 10.17
N ARG A 45 7.85 9.79 10.83
CA ARG A 45 6.74 9.53 11.74
C ARG A 45 5.57 8.83 11.02
N ALA A 46 5.20 9.30 9.83
CA ALA A 46 4.16 8.66 9.03
C ALA A 46 4.55 7.25 8.59
N TRP A 47 5.79 7.03 8.17
CA TRP A 47 6.34 5.73 7.80
C TRP A 47 6.31 4.73 8.96
N ASP A 48 6.69 5.16 10.16
CA ASP A 48 6.68 4.30 11.35
C ASP A 48 5.29 3.82 11.71
N VAL A 49 4.28 4.66 11.56
CA VAL A 49 2.89 4.26 11.74
C VAL A 49 2.45 3.36 10.58
N GLY A 50 2.72 3.80 9.35
CA GLY A 50 2.25 3.14 8.14
C GLY A 50 2.83 1.76 7.91
N ARG A 51 4.06 1.47 8.37
CA ARG A 51 4.65 0.13 8.23
C ARG A 51 3.96 -0.93 9.09
N TYR A 52 3.24 -0.54 10.14
CA TYR A 52 2.43 -1.47 10.94
C TYR A 52 1.00 -1.52 10.39
N VAL A 53 0.36 -0.34 10.26
CA VAL A 53 -1.02 -0.21 9.80
C VAL A 53 -1.18 -0.76 8.38
N GLY A 54 -0.32 -0.34 7.45
CA GLY A 54 -0.34 -0.78 6.06
C GLY A 54 -0.13 -2.28 5.89
N LYS A 55 0.75 -2.90 6.69
CA LYS A 55 0.91 -4.36 6.65
C LYS A 55 -0.38 -5.08 7.01
N ILE A 56 -1.01 -4.70 8.13
CA ILE A 56 -2.27 -5.32 8.59
C ILE A 56 -3.35 -5.18 7.53
N ILE A 57 -3.52 -3.99 6.97
CA ILE A 57 -4.55 -3.72 5.96
C ILE A 57 -4.29 -4.53 4.69
N VAL A 58 -3.06 -4.52 4.15
CA VAL A 58 -2.72 -5.22 2.91
C VAL A 58 -2.84 -6.73 3.07
N THR A 59 -2.25 -7.30 4.12
CA THR A 59 -2.31 -8.75 4.34
C THR A 59 -3.73 -9.20 4.64
N GLY A 60 -4.49 -8.41 5.40
CA GLY A 60 -5.91 -8.66 5.65
C GLY A 60 -6.70 -8.65 4.35
N THR A 61 -6.53 -7.63 3.50
CA THR A 61 -7.23 -7.51 2.21
C THR A 61 -6.89 -8.67 1.28
N ALA A 62 -5.60 -8.99 1.13
CA ALA A 62 -5.15 -10.09 0.28
C ALA A 62 -5.70 -11.44 0.78
N ALA A 63 -5.67 -11.67 2.10
CA ALA A 63 -6.23 -12.88 2.71
C ALA A 63 -7.75 -12.98 2.52
N SER A 64 -8.48 -11.87 2.64
CA SER A 64 -9.91 -11.82 2.38
C SER A 64 -10.25 -12.17 0.93
N PHE A 65 -9.53 -11.64 -0.06
CA PHE A 65 -9.72 -12.05 -1.46
C PHE A 65 -9.35 -13.52 -1.70
N ALA A 66 -8.27 -14.02 -1.09
CA ALA A 66 -7.90 -15.42 -1.17
C ALA A 66 -8.98 -16.33 -0.55
N TYR A 67 -9.61 -15.88 0.54
CA TYR A 67 -10.73 -16.57 1.16
C TYR A 67 -11.96 -16.61 0.26
N LEU A 68 -12.32 -15.49 -0.40
CA LEU A 68 -13.39 -15.49 -1.40
C LEU A 68 -13.10 -16.45 -2.55
N ALA A 69 -11.87 -16.45 -3.08
CA ALA A 69 -11.44 -17.42 -4.08
C ALA A 69 -11.57 -18.88 -3.60
N TYR A 70 -11.26 -19.15 -2.34
CA TYR A 70 -11.39 -20.49 -1.76
C TYR A 70 -12.84 -21.01 -1.73
N LEU A 71 -13.81 -20.10 -1.56
CA LEU A 71 -15.24 -20.45 -1.55
C LEU A 71 -15.80 -20.74 -2.95
N GLU A 72 -15.12 -20.28 -4.00
CA GLU A 72 -15.57 -20.47 -5.38
C GLU A 72 -15.30 -21.89 -5.91
N PRO A 73 -16.19 -22.46 -6.74
CA PRO A 73 -15.95 -23.74 -7.39
C PRO A 73 -14.66 -23.74 -8.23
N LYS A 74 -13.75 -24.69 -7.97
CA LYS A 74 -12.45 -24.87 -8.65
C LYS A 74 -12.59 -25.53 -10.03
N LYS A 75 -13.58 -25.10 -10.83
CA LYS A 75 -13.79 -25.57 -12.20
C LYS A 75 -12.99 -24.71 -13.17
N THR A 76 -12.44 -25.33 -14.20
CA THR A 76 -11.77 -24.61 -15.30
C THR A 76 -12.73 -23.57 -15.89
N GLY A 77 -12.29 -22.32 -15.99
CA GLY A 77 -13.09 -21.22 -16.54
C GLY A 77 -14.00 -20.50 -15.55
N ASN A 78 -13.95 -20.80 -14.24
CA ASN A 78 -14.66 -19.97 -13.26
C ASN A 78 -14.01 -18.58 -13.15
N LEU A 79 -14.66 -17.59 -13.75
CA LEU A 79 -14.19 -16.21 -13.80
C LEU A 79 -14.10 -15.57 -12.40
N ARG A 80 -15.08 -15.80 -11.52
CA ARG A 80 -15.07 -15.29 -10.13
C ARG A 80 -13.85 -15.79 -9.37
N PHE A 81 -13.57 -17.10 -9.45
CA PHE A 81 -12.38 -17.69 -8.86
C PHE A 81 -11.10 -17.01 -9.37
N GLN A 82 -10.97 -16.86 -10.70
CA GLN A 82 -9.79 -16.25 -11.32
C GLN A 82 -9.60 -14.80 -10.89
N LEU A 83 -10.68 -14.01 -10.83
CA LEU A 83 -10.64 -12.61 -10.42
C LEU A 83 -10.26 -12.46 -8.94
N PHE A 84 -10.80 -13.28 -8.04
CA PHE A 84 -10.41 -13.23 -6.63
C PHE A 84 -8.96 -13.69 -6.40
N VAL A 85 -8.49 -14.72 -7.12
CA VAL A 85 -7.07 -15.11 -7.09
C VAL A 85 -6.18 -13.98 -7.60
N ALA A 86 -6.55 -13.34 -8.71
CA ALA A 86 -5.82 -12.22 -9.27
C ALA A 86 -5.79 -11.03 -8.30
N ALA A 87 -6.93 -10.67 -7.69
CA ALA A 87 -7.02 -9.60 -6.69
C ALA A 87 -6.13 -9.90 -5.47
N ALA A 88 -6.20 -11.13 -4.93
CA ALA A 88 -5.36 -11.56 -3.83
C ALA A 88 -3.87 -11.48 -4.17
N GLY A 89 -3.48 -11.91 -5.37
CA GLY A 89 -2.11 -11.82 -5.87
C GLY A 89 -1.62 -10.37 -6.01
N ILE A 90 -2.39 -9.52 -6.69
CA ILE A 90 -2.05 -8.10 -6.91
C ILE A 90 -1.88 -7.39 -5.57
N VAL A 91 -2.85 -7.51 -4.65
CA VAL A 91 -2.76 -6.89 -3.33
C VAL A 91 -1.60 -7.49 -2.52
N GLY A 92 -1.42 -8.81 -2.57
CA GLY A 92 -0.33 -9.51 -1.89
C GLY A 92 1.05 -9.03 -2.32
N THR A 93 1.25 -8.67 -3.60
CA THR A 93 2.54 -8.16 -4.12
C THR A 93 2.95 -6.80 -3.55
N ILE A 94 2.04 -6.05 -2.93
CA ILE A 94 2.35 -4.77 -2.28
C ILE A 94 3.36 -4.97 -1.13
N VAL A 95 3.30 -6.12 -0.43
CA VAL A 95 4.22 -6.44 0.68
C VAL A 95 5.66 -6.60 0.19
N PRO A 96 5.99 -7.53 -0.73
CA PRO A 96 7.36 -7.64 -1.25
C PRO A 96 7.80 -6.36 -1.95
N TYR A 97 6.91 -5.67 -2.70
CA TYR A 97 7.25 -4.37 -3.28
C TYR A 97 7.72 -3.37 -2.22
N THR A 98 6.99 -3.26 -1.10
CA THR A 98 7.35 -2.35 -0.01
C THR A 98 8.70 -2.68 0.61
N ILE A 99 9.00 -3.97 0.79
CA ILE A 99 10.28 -4.43 1.37
C ILE A 99 11.44 -4.11 0.42
N PHE A 100 11.33 -4.41 -0.87
CA PHE A 100 12.45 -4.26 -1.79
C PHE A 100 12.62 -2.83 -2.31
N VAL A 101 11.53 -2.06 -2.44
CA VAL A 101 11.58 -0.72 -3.06
C VAL A 101 11.49 0.39 -2.04
N SER A 102 10.64 0.29 -1.03
CA SER A 102 10.36 1.41 -0.13
C SER A 102 11.23 1.43 1.13
N TYR A 103 11.62 0.27 1.68
CA TYR A 103 12.48 0.21 2.87
C TYR A 103 13.86 0.88 2.69
N PRO A 104 14.56 0.76 1.55
CA PRO A 104 15.84 1.44 1.35
C PRO A 104 15.80 2.95 1.57
N PHE A 105 14.68 3.61 1.26
CA PHE A 105 14.50 5.05 1.54
C PHE A 105 14.42 5.35 3.04
N ASN A 106 13.76 4.49 3.82
CA ASN A 106 13.72 4.63 5.27
C ASN A 106 15.11 4.53 5.88
N GLU A 107 15.90 3.55 5.45
CA GLU A 107 17.27 3.39 5.93
C GLU A 107 18.16 4.60 5.56
N ALA A 108 18.06 5.08 4.33
CA ALA A 108 18.80 6.26 3.88
C ALA A 108 18.40 7.54 4.66
N ILE A 109 17.11 7.74 4.93
CA ILE A 109 16.61 8.88 5.72
C ILE A 109 17.09 8.77 7.18
N ASN A 110 17.03 7.57 7.78
CA ASN A 110 17.48 7.35 9.17
C ASN A 110 18.97 7.59 9.35
N GLY A 111 19.79 7.10 8.40
CA GLY A 111 21.23 7.32 8.42
C GLY A 111 21.58 8.81 8.46
N GLN A 112 20.81 9.66 7.78
CA GLN A 112 21.06 11.10 7.71
C GLN A 112 20.44 11.90 8.87
N LEU A 113 19.29 11.47 9.41
CA LEU A 113 18.73 12.08 10.62
C LEU A 113 19.63 11.86 11.85
N GLY A 114 20.42 10.77 11.87
CA GLY A 114 21.38 10.46 12.93
C GLY A 114 22.82 10.96 12.71
N ALA A 115 23.16 11.48 11.52
CA ALA A 115 24.53 11.85 11.18
C ALA A 115 24.85 13.33 11.52
N THR A 116 25.94 13.55 12.26
CA THR A 116 26.35 14.89 12.73
C THR A 116 27.22 15.67 11.72
N ARG A 117 27.92 14.98 10.81
CA ARG A 117 28.79 15.60 9.79
C ARG A 117 29.12 14.59 8.69
N GLY A 118 28.60 14.82 7.49
CA GLY A 118 28.81 14.00 6.29
C GLY A 118 28.00 14.58 5.13
N GLU A 119 28.32 14.19 3.90
CA GLU A 119 27.63 14.65 2.69
C GLU A 119 26.12 14.41 2.82
N LYS A 120 25.36 15.50 3.04
CA LYS A 120 23.92 15.45 3.26
C LYS A 120 23.27 15.26 1.90
N MET A 121 22.72 14.07 1.61
CA MET A 121 21.75 14.01 0.51
C MET A 121 20.61 14.96 0.85
N ASP A 122 19.98 15.49 -0.18
CA ASP A 122 18.79 16.30 0.02
C ASP A 122 17.65 15.40 0.52
N LEU A 123 17.42 15.41 1.85
CA LEU A 123 16.34 14.69 2.52
C LEU A 123 14.98 14.97 1.88
N LYS A 124 14.77 16.20 1.41
CA LYS A 124 13.54 16.61 0.74
C LYS A 124 13.37 15.86 -0.59
N LYS A 125 14.43 15.80 -1.40
CA LYS A 125 14.49 15.02 -2.64
C LYS A 125 14.27 13.53 -2.36
N LEU A 126 14.90 12.99 -1.33
CA LEU A 126 14.78 11.57 -0.97
C LEU A 126 13.34 11.18 -0.61
N VAL A 127 12.64 12.03 0.16
CA VAL A 127 11.21 11.86 0.44
C VAL A 127 10.35 12.02 -0.81
N ALA A 128 10.72 12.93 -1.73
CA ALA A 128 9.99 13.12 -2.99
C ALA A 128 10.12 11.89 -3.90
N ASP A 129 11.32 11.33 -4.00
CA ASP A 129 11.59 10.13 -4.78
C ASP A 129 10.90 8.90 -4.18
N TRP A 130 10.89 8.77 -2.85
CA TRP A 130 10.05 7.78 -2.18
C TRP A 130 8.58 7.94 -2.55
N GLY A 131 8.05 9.16 -2.56
CA GLY A 131 6.66 9.43 -2.94
C GLY A 131 6.30 8.96 -4.34
N ARG A 132 7.23 9.07 -5.31
CA ARG A 132 7.06 8.52 -6.67
C ARG A 132 6.99 6.99 -6.66
N THR A 133 7.71 6.32 -5.76
CA THR A 133 7.58 4.87 -5.59
C THR A 133 6.27 4.49 -4.90
N ASP A 134 5.84 5.30 -3.93
CA ASP A 134 4.60 5.06 -3.19
C ASP A 134 3.37 5.11 -4.10
N TRP A 135 3.37 6.01 -5.09
CA TRP A 135 2.36 6.06 -6.14
C TRP A 135 2.11 4.70 -6.83
N LYS A 136 3.17 3.92 -7.07
CA LYS A 136 3.04 2.58 -7.67
C LYS A 136 2.31 1.61 -6.74
N ARG A 137 2.48 1.73 -5.42
CA ARG A 137 1.71 0.96 -4.43
C ARG A 137 0.24 1.35 -4.43
N SER A 138 -0.06 2.65 -4.51
CA SER A 138 -1.43 3.15 -4.63
C SER A 138 -2.11 2.60 -5.88
N LEU A 139 -1.38 2.53 -7.00
CA LEU A 139 -1.89 1.91 -8.22
C LEU A 139 -2.17 0.41 -8.04
N LEU A 140 -1.25 -0.35 -7.44
CA LEU A 140 -1.47 -1.78 -7.15
C LEU A 140 -2.68 -2.00 -6.25
N ALA A 141 -2.84 -1.19 -5.19
CA ALA A 141 -3.99 -1.25 -4.29
C ALA A 141 -5.30 -0.98 -5.03
N PHE A 142 -5.32 0.06 -5.87
CA PHE A 142 -6.49 0.42 -6.66
C PHE A 142 -6.86 -0.66 -7.68
N VAL A 143 -5.89 -1.14 -8.47
CA VAL A 143 -6.11 -2.20 -9.46
C VAL A 143 -6.60 -3.48 -8.79
N GLY A 144 -5.98 -3.91 -7.68
CA GLY A 144 -6.41 -5.07 -6.92
C GLY A 144 -7.85 -4.92 -6.39
N THR A 145 -8.22 -3.72 -5.97
CA THR A 145 -9.59 -3.41 -5.54
C THR A 145 -10.58 -3.50 -6.70
N VAL A 146 -10.28 -2.90 -7.86
CA VAL A 146 -11.15 -2.96 -9.05
C VAL A 146 -11.34 -4.40 -9.51
N VAL A 147 -10.26 -5.19 -9.58
CA VAL A 147 -10.32 -6.61 -9.94
C VAL A 147 -11.20 -7.38 -8.94
N GLY A 148 -11.08 -7.08 -7.64
CA GLY A 148 -11.93 -7.63 -6.60
C GLY A 148 -13.41 -7.30 -6.76
N VAL A 149 -13.73 -6.03 -7.09
CA VAL A 149 -15.11 -5.59 -7.40
C VAL A 149 -15.66 -6.35 -8.61
N CYS A 150 -14.87 -6.48 -9.68
CA CYS A 150 -15.26 -7.27 -10.84
C CYS A 150 -15.55 -8.74 -10.46
N GLY A 151 -14.75 -9.33 -9.57
CA GLY A 151 -14.99 -10.68 -9.05
C GLY A 151 -16.31 -10.82 -8.30
N THR A 152 -16.72 -9.78 -7.56
CA THR A 152 -18.02 -9.77 -6.86
C THR A 152 -19.21 -9.62 -7.83
N LEU A 153 -19.01 -8.96 -8.98
CA LEU A 153 -20.07 -8.70 -9.96
C LEU A 153 -20.20 -9.79 -11.06
N ALA A 154 -19.23 -10.70 -11.15
CA ALA A 154 -19.25 -11.84 -12.09
C ALA A 154 -20.07 -13.02 -11.54
#